data_AF-E3J3L7-F1
#
_entry.id   AF-E3J3L7-F1
#
_cell.length_a   1.000
_cell.length_b   1.000
_cell.length_c   1.000
_cell.angle_alpha   90.00
_cell.angle_beta   90.00
_cell.angle_gamma   90.00
#
_symmetry.space_group_name_H-M   'P 1'
#
loop_
_entity.id
_entity.type
_entity.pdbx_description
1 polymer ?
#
loop_
_entity_poly.entity_id
_entity_poly.type
_entity_poly.pdbx_seq_one_letter_code
_entity_poly.pdbx_strand_id
1 'polypeptide(L)'
;MTTEAFDVPTLTGQLRAALRHGVRAASLAAHSSDLIDLLTAGNPGTRDERAIVAEQIIRTATEPLGPDIGPAMRIMLGLEPGTWHTRIETRRNRAATLLGIEPGTFRRRSHEAAYLRDIAWEIWQTRRNPA
;
A
#
# COMPACT_ATOMS: atom_id res chain seq x y z
N MET A 1 -4.25 -17.87 -20.75
CA MET A 1 -4.19 -18.04 -19.27
C MET A 1 -2.76 -17.77 -18.85
N THR A 2 -2.45 -16.56 -18.39
CA THR A 2 -1.14 -16.21 -17.82
C THR A 2 -1.38 -15.32 -16.61
N THR A 3 -1.97 -15.93 -15.58
CA THR A 3 -1.94 -15.38 -14.24
C THR A 3 -0.55 -15.67 -13.70
N GLU A 4 0.43 -14.82 -13.99
CA GLU A 4 1.60 -14.75 -13.10
C GLU A 4 1.10 -14.16 -11.79
N ALA A 5 0.56 -15.05 -10.97
CA ALA A 5 0.08 -14.77 -9.63
C ALA A 5 1.30 -14.42 -8.78
N PHE A 6 1.57 -13.13 -8.64
CA PHE A 6 2.48 -12.66 -7.62
C PHE A 6 2.08 -13.26 -6.26
N ASP A 7 3.07 -13.65 -5.46
CA ASP A 7 2.84 -14.16 -4.12
C ASP A 7 2.73 -13.03 -3.09
N VAL A 8 2.01 -13.30 -1.99
CA VAL A 8 1.77 -12.34 -0.91
C VAL A 8 3.08 -11.83 -0.28
N PRO A 9 4.08 -12.68 0.02
CA PRO A 9 5.39 -12.21 0.49
C PRO A 9 6.08 -11.19 -0.42
N THR A 10 6.12 -11.44 -1.73
CA THR A 10 6.72 -10.55 -2.73
C THR A 10 5.99 -9.20 -2.75
N LEU A 11 4.65 -9.22 -2.80
CA LEU A 11 3.85 -8.00 -2.75
C LEU A 11 4.05 -7.22 -1.43
N THR A 12 4.12 -7.93 -0.29
CA THR A 12 4.39 -7.31 1.02
C THR A 12 5.76 -6.61 1.03
N GLY A 13 6.78 -7.23 0.43
CA GLY A 13 8.11 -6.65 0.28
C GLY A 13 8.10 -5.37 -0.54
N GLN A 14 7.41 -5.38 -1.68
CA GLN A 14 7.28 -4.22 -2.56
C GLN A 14 6.49 -3.07 -1.92
N LEU A 15 5.38 -3.38 -1.23
CA LEU A 15 4.62 -2.38 -0.46
C LEU A 15 5.48 -1.74 0.63
N ARG A 16 6.26 -2.55 1.36
CA ARG A 16 7.19 -2.04 2.38
C ARG A 16 8.25 -1.12 1.79
N ALA A 17 8.81 -1.45 0.63
CA ALA A 17 9.78 -0.59 -0.05
C ALA A 17 9.13 0.75 -0.47
N ALA A 18 7.91 0.68 -1.01
CA ALA A 18 7.17 1.86 -1.47
C ALA A 18 6.78 2.80 -0.31
N LEU A 19 6.60 2.32 0.93
CA LEU A 19 6.28 3.17 2.09
C LEU A 19 7.25 4.35 2.25
N ARG A 20 8.54 4.16 1.93
CA ARG A 20 9.55 5.22 2.04
C ARG A 20 9.13 6.48 1.29
N HIS A 21 8.61 6.32 0.08
CA HIS A 21 8.20 7.41 -0.82
C HIS A 21 6.69 7.66 -0.79
N GLY A 22 5.90 6.69 -0.32
CA GLY A 22 4.44 6.67 -0.44
C GLY A 22 3.99 6.00 -1.73
N VAL A 23 2.69 5.67 -1.80
CA VAL A 23 2.09 4.91 -2.91
C VAL A 23 1.13 5.75 -3.76
N ARG A 24 1.24 7.08 -3.71
CA ARG A 24 0.54 7.92 -4.68
C ARG A 24 1.07 7.67 -6.08
N ALA A 25 0.24 7.82 -7.11
CA ALA A 25 0.56 7.54 -8.50
C ALA A 25 1.88 8.21 -8.94
N ALA A 26 2.06 9.51 -8.65
CA ALA A 26 3.30 10.22 -8.97
C ALA A 26 4.54 9.62 -8.26
N SER A 27 4.41 9.21 -7.00
CA SER A 27 5.48 8.57 -6.24
C SER A 27 5.79 7.17 -6.74
N LEU A 28 4.75 6.40 -7.09
CA LEU A 28 4.89 5.07 -7.67
C LEU A 28 5.60 5.14 -9.03
N ALA A 29 5.19 6.06 -9.90
CA ALA A 29 5.79 6.24 -11.22
C ALA A 29 7.28 6.61 -11.16
N ALA A 30 7.67 7.38 -10.13
CA ALA A 30 9.05 7.83 -9.93
C ALA A 30 9.94 6.81 -9.19
N HIS A 31 9.39 6.00 -8.28
CA HIS A 31 10.19 5.25 -7.31
C HIS A 31 9.84 3.77 -7.16
N SER A 32 8.74 3.29 -7.76
CA SER A 32 8.24 1.93 -7.51
C SER A 32 7.64 1.31 -8.77
N SER A 33 8.41 1.30 -9.86
CA SER A 33 8.02 0.66 -11.14
C SER A 33 7.63 -0.80 -10.94
N ASP A 34 8.39 -1.55 -10.14
CA ASP A 34 8.15 -2.99 -9.94
C ASP A 34 6.80 -3.25 -9.28
N LEU A 35 6.38 -2.38 -8.35
CA LEU A 35 5.07 -2.47 -7.72
C LEU A 35 3.95 -2.13 -8.70
N ILE A 36 4.14 -1.14 -9.58
CA ILE A 36 3.20 -0.86 -10.66
C ILE A 36 3.09 -2.08 -11.58
N ASP A 37 4.22 -2.65 -11.98
CA ASP A 37 4.25 -3.78 -12.89
C ASP A 37 3.53 -5.00 -12.33
N LEU A 38 3.79 -5.31 -11.07
CA LEU A 38 3.13 -6.39 -10.34
C LEU A 38 1.63 -6.15 -10.19
N LEU A 39 1.22 -4.93 -9.84
CA LEU A 39 -0.20 -4.58 -9.64
C LEU A 39 -0.95 -4.32 -10.93
N THR A 40 -0.31 -4.17 -12.08
CA THR A 40 -1.03 -3.83 -13.33
C THR A 40 -0.56 -4.69 -14.49
N ALA A 41 -0.04 -5.89 -14.20
CA ALA A 41 0.32 -6.88 -15.19
C ALA A 41 -0.85 -7.08 -16.17
N GLY A 42 -0.57 -6.95 -17.47
CA GLY A 42 -1.56 -7.07 -18.55
C GLY A 42 -2.37 -5.80 -18.84
N ASN A 43 -2.17 -4.69 -18.13
CA ASN A 43 -2.78 -3.41 -18.49
C ASN A 43 -1.94 -2.72 -19.61
N PRO A 44 -2.51 -2.44 -20.79
CA PRO A 44 -1.77 -1.86 -21.92
C PRO A 44 -1.52 -0.34 -21.78
N GLY A 45 -1.98 0.29 -20.70
CA GLY A 45 -1.82 1.72 -20.47
C GLY A 45 -0.37 2.17 -20.30
N THR A 46 -0.18 3.48 -20.40
CA THR A 46 1.08 4.16 -20.09
C THR A 46 1.48 3.94 -18.63
N ARG A 47 2.75 4.21 -18.30
CA ARG A 47 3.24 4.08 -16.92
C ARG A 47 2.42 4.91 -15.93
N ASP A 48 2.01 6.12 -16.30
CA ASP A 48 1.27 7.02 -15.43
C ASP A 48 -0.16 6.54 -15.21
N GLU A 49 -0.85 6.07 -16.26
CA GLU A 49 -2.17 5.46 -16.15
C GLU A 49 -2.12 4.21 -15.26
N ARG A 50 -1.11 3.37 -15.44
CA ARG A 50 -0.89 2.18 -14.61
C ARG A 50 -0.56 2.55 -13.16
N ALA A 51 0.16 3.64 -12.92
CA ALA A 51 0.43 4.14 -11.57
C ALA A 51 -0.86 4.61 -10.86
N ILE A 52 -1.78 5.26 -11.58
CA ILE A 52 -3.11 5.63 -11.06
C ILE A 52 -3.92 4.39 -10.69
N VAL A 53 -3.93 3.38 -11.57
CA VAL A 53 -4.62 2.11 -11.31
C VAL A 53 -4.00 1.40 -10.10
N ALA A 54 -2.66 1.36 -10.00
CA ALA A 54 -1.96 0.78 -8.87
C ALA A 54 -2.29 1.50 -7.55
N GLU A 55 -2.32 2.84 -7.54
CA GLU A 55 -2.75 3.62 -6.36
C GLU A 55 -4.15 3.21 -5.93
N GLN A 56 -5.11 3.14 -6.88
CA GLN A 56 -6.50 2.81 -6.58
C GLN A 56 -6.64 1.39 -6.00
N ILE A 57 -5.91 0.42 -6.55
CA ILE A 57 -5.89 -0.96 -6.03
C ILE A 57 -5.41 -0.97 -4.57
N ILE A 58 -4.31 -0.29 -4.29
CA ILE A 58 -3.76 -0.23 -2.93
C ILE A 58 -4.73 0.48 -1.99
N ARG A 59 -5.35 1.59 -2.43
CA ARG A 59 -6.33 2.34 -1.66
C ARG A 59 -7.55 1.47 -1.31
N THR A 60 -8.14 0.79 -2.29
CA THR A 60 -9.31 -0.08 -2.07
C THR A 60 -8.97 -1.24 -1.16
N ALA A 61 -7.77 -1.83 -1.28
CA ALA A 61 -7.32 -2.92 -0.40
C ALA A 61 -7.16 -2.51 1.07
N THR A 62 -7.22 -1.22 1.42
CA THR A 62 -7.26 -0.77 2.82
C THR A 62 -8.67 -0.71 3.41
N GLU A 63 -9.72 -0.79 2.59
CA GLU A 63 -11.11 -0.69 3.07
C GLU A 63 -11.52 -1.85 3.98
N PRO A 64 -11.19 -3.12 3.69
CA PRO A 64 -11.59 -4.26 4.52
C PRO A 64 -10.92 -4.32 5.90
N LEU A 65 -9.83 -3.55 6.10
CA LEU A 65 -9.09 -3.52 7.38
C LEU A 65 -9.88 -2.81 8.50
N GLY A 66 -11.03 -2.22 8.18
CA GLY A 66 -11.92 -1.60 9.15
C GLY A 66 -11.65 -0.11 9.40
N PRO A 67 -12.49 0.53 10.23
CA PRO A 67 -12.57 1.98 10.34
C PRO A 67 -11.36 2.64 10.98
N ASP A 68 -10.58 1.91 11.78
CA ASP A 68 -9.39 2.48 12.45
C ASP A 68 -8.10 2.14 11.69
N ILE A 69 -7.92 0.86 11.33
CA ILE A 69 -6.69 0.36 10.71
C ILE A 69 -6.58 0.84 9.25
N GLY A 70 -7.68 0.79 8.49
CA GLY A 70 -7.69 1.20 7.08
C GLY A 70 -7.17 2.64 6.90
N PRO A 71 -7.76 3.64 7.57
CA PRO A 71 -7.27 5.01 7.51
C PRO A 71 -5.84 5.19 8.06
N ALA A 72 -5.46 4.48 9.13
CA ALA A 72 -4.08 4.51 9.62
C ALA A 72 -3.08 4.03 8.56
N MET A 73 -3.44 2.99 7.82
CA MET A 73 -2.61 2.47 6.74
C MET A 73 -2.60 3.40 5.52
N ARG A 74 -3.70 4.09 5.19
CA ARG A 74 -3.70 5.15 4.16
C ARG A 74 -2.77 6.30 4.52
N ILE A 75 -2.73 6.70 5.80
CA ILE A 75 -1.75 7.69 6.30
C ILE A 75 -0.33 7.17 6.08
N MET A 76 -0.05 5.93 6.48
CA MET A 76 1.26 5.29 6.29
C MET A 76 1.67 5.25 4.82
N LEU A 77 0.73 4.91 3.94
CA LEU A 77 0.92 4.83 2.49
C LEU A 77 1.01 6.20 1.81
N GLY A 78 0.77 7.30 2.52
CA GLY A 78 0.82 8.65 1.94
C GLY A 78 -0.40 9.01 1.08
N LEU A 79 -1.51 8.30 1.27
CA LEU A 79 -2.74 8.41 0.49
C LEU A 79 -3.72 9.46 1.03
N GLU A 80 -3.54 9.87 2.29
CA GLU A 80 -4.39 10.88 2.95
C GLU A 80 -3.88 12.31 2.74
N PRO A 81 -4.77 13.32 2.77
CA PRO A 81 -4.37 14.73 2.69
C PRO A 81 -3.32 15.11 3.74
N GLY A 82 -2.34 15.92 3.34
CA GLY A 82 -1.26 16.38 4.22
C GLY A 82 -0.26 15.29 4.62
N THR A 83 -0.29 14.12 3.99
CA THR A 83 0.76 13.09 4.14
C THR A 83 1.76 13.08 2.98
N TRP A 84 1.53 13.92 1.97
CA TRP A 84 2.36 14.03 0.78
C TRP A 84 3.72 14.65 1.10
N HIS A 85 4.78 14.12 0.50
CA HIS A 85 6.16 14.59 0.72
C HIS A 85 6.60 14.59 2.19
N THR A 86 5.86 13.92 3.07
CA THR A 86 6.21 13.80 4.48
C THR A 86 7.10 12.59 4.70
N ARG A 87 8.01 12.71 5.67
CA ARG A 87 8.88 11.62 6.08
C ARG A 87 8.03 10.46 6.60
N ILE A 88 8.51 9.24 6.37
CA ILE A 88 7.84 8.01 6.87
C ILE A 88 7.62 8.06 8.40
N GLU A 89 8.51 8.68 9.16
CA GLU A 89 8.37 8.86 10.60
C GLU A 89 7.17 9.75 10.97
N THR A 90 6.93 10.83 10.22
CA THR A 90 5.75 11.69 10.41
C THR A 90 4.46 10.92 10.16
N ARG A 91 4.43 10.10 9.11
CA ARG A 91 3.27 9.24 8.79
C ARG A 91 3.04 8.18 9.87
N ARG A 92 4.10 7.54 10.37
CA ARG A 92 4.02 6.60 11.49
C ARG A 92 3.44 7.24 12.74
N ASN A 93 3.91 8.43 13.11
CA ASN A 93 3.39 9.14 14.28
C ASN A 93 1.90 9.44 14.12
N ARG A 94 1.47 9.94 12.96
CA ARG A 94 0.05 10.21 12.69
C ARG A 94 -0.80 8.93 12.70
N ALA A 95 -0.32 7.84 12.11
CA ALA A 95 -1.01 6.55 12.12
C ALA A 95 -1.11 5.98 13.55
N ALA A 96 -0.05 6.09 14.34
CA ALA A 96 -0.04 5.65 15.74
C ALA A 96 -1.01 6.47 16.61
N THR A 97 -1.02 7.80 16.44
CA THR A 97 -2.00 8.68 17.09
C THR A 97 -3.43 8.29 16.75
N LEU A 98 -3.71 7.98 15.47
CA LEU A 98 -5.05 7.56 15.05
C LEU A 98 -5.49 6.25 15.73
N LEU A 99 -4.55 5.31 15.90
CA LEU A 99 -4.80 4.03 16.56
C LEU A 99 -4.74 4.12 18.10
N GLY A 100 -4.51 5.29 18.69
CA GLY A 100 -4.40 5.46 20.14
C GLY A 100 -3.21 4.73 20.77
N ILE A 101 -2.15 4.48 20.00
CA ILE A 101 -0.94 3.77 20.47
C ILE A 101 0.31 4.64 20.34
N GLU A 102 1.35 4.30 21.10
CA GLU A 102 2.65 4.95 20.95
C GLU A 102 3.29 4.66 19.58
N PRO A 103 3.99 5.62 18.95
CA PRO A 103 4.68 5.38 17.68
C PRO A 103 5.70 4.25 17.73
N GLY A 104 6.37 4.06 18.87
CA GLY A 104 7.27 2.94 19.11
C GLY A 104 6.56 1.58 19.06
N THR A 105 5.33 1.51 19.55
CA THR A 105 4.47 0.32 19.51
C THR A 105 4.02 0.02 18.09
N PHE A 106 3.68 1.04 17.30
CA PHE A 106 3.35 0.86 15.88
C PHE A 106 4.53 0.29 15.08
N ARG A 107 5.75 0.77 15.37
CA ARG A 107 7.00 0.32 14.73
C ARG A 107 7.43 -1.08 15.16
N ARG A 108 7.02 -1.56 16.33
CA ARG A 108 7.35 -2.94 16.75
C ARG A 108 6.82 -3.90 15.70
N ARG A 109 7.66 -4.89 15.35
CA ARG A 109 7.57 -5.75 14.16
C ARG A 109 6.22 -6.43 13.90
N SER A 110 5.29 -6.44 14.84
CA SER A 110 3.97 -7.05 14.68
C SER A 110 2.98 -6.17 13.90
N HIS A 111 2.83 -4.87 14.20
CA HIS A 111 1.69 -4.10 13.68
C HIS A 111 1.87 -3.64 12.24
N GLU A 112 2.90 -2.83 11.94
CA GLU A 112 3.15 -2.33 10.57
C GLU A 112 3.32 -3.48 9.57
N ALA A 113 4.04 -4.54 9.95
CA ALA A 113 4.26 -5.68 9.08
C ALA A 113 3.00 -6.53 8.89
N ALA A 114 2.17 -6.72 9.93
CA ALA A 114 0.92 -7.45 9.80
C ALA A 114 -0.04 -6.71 8.88
N TYR A 115 -0.27 -5.41 9.10
CA TYR A 115 -1.21 -4.65 8.29
C TYR A 115 -0.79 -4.55 6.82
N LEU A 116 0.52 -4.44 6.52
CA LEU A 116 1.00 -4.52 5.14
C LEU A 116 0.75 -5.90 4.51
N ARG A 117 0.87 -6.96 5.30
CA ARG A 117 0.58 -8.32 4.86
C ARG A 117 -0.92 -8.51 4.61
N ASP A 118 -1.77 -7.92 5.45
CA ASP A 118 -3.22 -7.95 5.29
C ASP A 118 -3.62 -7.23 3.99
N ILE A 119 -3.06 -6.04 3.72
CA ILE A 119 -3.26 -5.34 2.44
C ILE A 119 -2.79 -6.20 1.25
N ALA A 120 -1.63 -6.86 1.37
CA ALA A 120 -1.14 -7.74 0.31
C ALA A 120 -2.08 -8.94 0.07
N TRP A 121 -2.67 -9.49 1.14
CA TRP A 121 -3.71 -10.53 1.05
C TRP A 121 -4.97 -10.02 0.35
N GLU A 122 -5.47 -8.84 0.72
CA GLU A 122 -6.68 -8.26 0.11
C GLU A 122 -6.49 -8.02 -1.39
N ILE A 123 -5.34 -7.50 -1.80
CA ILE A 123 -4.98 -7.33 -3.22
C ILE A 123 -4.95 -8.69 -3.93
N TRP A 124 -4.28 -9.68 -3.33
CA TRP A 124 -4.15 -11.02 -3.90
C TRP A 124 -5.50 -11.71 -4.07
N GLN A 125 -6.38 -11.62 -3.06
CA GLN A 125 -7.72 -12.19 -3.08
C GLN A 125 -8.58 -11.55 -4.17
N THR A 126 -8.61 -10.21 -4.23
CA THR A 126 -9.38 -9.45 -5.24
C THR A 126 -8.96 -9.80 -6.66
N ARG A 127 -7.66 -10.05 -6.88
CA ARG A 127 -7.10 -10.44 -8.18
C ARG A 127 -7.43 -11.87 -8.59
N ARG A 128 -7.61 -12.76 -7.62
CA ARG A 128 -7.90 -14.17 -7.85
C ARG A 128 -9.41 -14.44 -8.01
N ASN A 129 -10.23 -13.57 -7.44
CA ASN A 129 -11.69 -13.65 -7.55
C ASN A 129 -12.25 -12.34 -8.14
N PRO A 130 -12.01 -12.07 -9.45
CA PRO A 130 -12.68 -10.97 -10.11
C PRO A 130 -14.17 -11.31 -10.17
N ALA A 131 -14.97 -10.62 -9.38
CA ALA A 131 -16.43 -10.71 -9.42
C ALA A 131 -16.98 -10.38 -10.82
#